data_AF-A0A015X967-F1
#
_entry.id   AF-A0A015X967-F1
#
_cell.length_a   1.000
_cell.length_b   1.000
_cell.length_c   1.000
_cell.angle_alpha   90.00
_cell.angle_beta   90.00
_cell.angle_gamma   90.00
#
_symmetry.space_group_name_H-M   'P 1'
#
loop_
_entity.id
_entity.type
_entity.pdbx_description
1 polymer ?
#
loop_
_entity_poly.entity_id
_entity_poly.type
_entity_poly.pdbx_seq_one_letter_code
_entity_poly.pdbx_strand_id
1 'polypeptide(L)' 'MAAKQGTNLKRLIESMLDKAADEYDGNESYRYLSENYPDGKVMLGKEEREEFIDWLGVVEK' A
#
# COMPACT_ATOMS: atom_id res chain seq x y z
N MET A 1 -9.35 14.32 -19.62
CA MET A 1 -9.05 14.26 -21.06
C MET A 1 -7.71 14.95 -21.30
N ALA A 2 -6.86 14.39 -22.16
CA ALA A 2 -5.48 14.85 -22.40
C ALA A 2 -5.35 16.37 -22.60
N ALA A 3 -6.27 16.97 -23.38
CA ALA A 3 -6.32 18.41 -23.61
C ALA A 3 -6.52 19.24 -22.33
N LYS A 4 -7.30 18.76 -21.34
CA LYS A 4 -7.49 19.43 -20.04
C LYS A 4 -6.23 19.38 -19.16
N GLN A 5 -5.31 18.48 -19.44
CA GLN A 5 -4.02 18.35 -18.75
C GLN A 5 -2.87 18.98 -19.54
N GLY A 6 -3.17 19.71 -20.63
CA GLY A 6 -2.14 20.35 -21.46
C GLY A 6 -1.20 19.36 -22.17
N THR A 7 -1.64 18.11 -22.36
CA THR A 7 -0.83 17.05 -22.97
C THR A 7 -1.54 16.43 -24.17
N ASN A 8 -0.80 15.66 -24.98
CA ASN A 8 -1.38 14.91 -26.07
C ASN A 8 -1.84 13.51 -25.60
N LEU A 9 -2.69 12.88 -26.40
CA LEU A 9 -3.27 11.58 -26.04
C LEU A 9 -2.19 10.49 -25.83
N LYS A 10 -1.13 10.49 -26.65
CA LYS A 10 -0.02 9.54 -26.53
C LYS A 10 0.66 9.64 -25.17
N ARG A 11 1.09 10.84 -24.77
CA ARG A 11 1.77 11.08 -23.49
C ARG A 11 0.85 10.80 -22.30
N LEU A 12 -0.45 11.06 -22.43
CA LEU A 12 -1.41 10.66 -21.41
C LEU A 12 -1.44 9.14 -21.24
N ILE A 13 -1.56 8.39 -22.34
CA ILE A 13 -1.56 6.92 -22.30
C ILE A 13 -0.27 6.38 -21.70
N GLU A 14 0.89 6.90 -22.11
CA GLU A 14 2.19 6.51 -21.54
C GLU A 14 2.22 6.72 -20.02
N SER A 15 1.79 7.89 -19.53
CA SER A 15 1.75 8.18 -18.09
C SER A 15 0.78 7.29 -17.30
N MET A 16 -0.28 6.78 -17.95
CA MET A 16 -1.21 5.84 -17.33
C MET A 16 -0.62 4.43 -17.26
N LEU A 17 0.12 4.03 -18.29
CA LEU A 17 0.83 2.74 -18.32
C LEU A 17 1.96 2.70 -17.30
N ASP A 18 2.74 3.77 -17.16
CA ASP A 18 3.81 3.87 -16.16
C ASP A 18 3.24 3.69 -14.74
N LYS A 19 2.16 4.43 -14.42
CA LYS A 19 1.48 4.29 -13.12
C LYS A 19 0.92 2.90 -12.88
N ALA A 20 0.30 2.30 -13.89
CA ALA A 20 -0.26 0.96 -13.76
C ALA A 20 0.85 -0.08 -13.52
N ALA A 21 2.03 0.08 -14.12
CA ALA A 21 3.18 -0.77 -13.88
C ALA A 21 3.73 -0.59 -12.45
N ASP A 22 3.86 0.66 -11.98
CA ASP A 22 4.30 0.96 -10.61
C ASP A 22 3.33 0.40 -9.56
N GLU A 23 2.01 0.53 -9.79
CA GLU A 23 0.96 0.02 -8.90
C GLU A 23 0.85 -1.51 -8.91
N TYR A 24 1.17 -2.16 -10.04
CA TYR A 24 1.13 -3.61 -10.18
C TYR A 24 2.08 -4.30 -9.20
N ASP A 25 3.31 -3.80 -9.05
CA ASP A 25 4.31 -4.34 -8.13
C ASP A 25 3.85 -4.24 -6.66
N GLY A 26 3.28 -3.10 -6.29
CA GLY A 26 2.72 -2.87 -4.96
C GLY A 26 1.53 -3.78 -4.64
N ASN A 27 0.61 -3.97 -5.59
CA ASN A 27 -0.56 -4.84 -5.42
C ASN A 27 -0.18 -6.30 -5.30
N GLU A 28 0.78 -6.78 -6.10
CA GLU A 28 1.27 -8.15 -6.02
C GLU A 28 1.97 -8.42 -4.68
N SER A 29 2.80 -7.49 -4.22
CA SER A 29 3.42 -7.54 -2.90
C SER A 29 2.38 -7.58 -1.77
N TYR A 30 1.37 -6.70 -1.83
CA TYR A 30 0.28 -6.69 -0.86
C TYR A 30 -0.54 -8.00 -0.89
N ARG A 31 -0.85 -8.52 -2.08
CA ARG A 31 -1.56 -9.79 -2.25
C ARG A 31 -0.79 -10.94 -1.61
N TYR A 32 0.51 -11.06 -1.92
CA TYR A 32 1.36 -12.11 -1.36
C TYR A 32 1.42 -12.05 0.17
N LEU A 33 1.64 -10.85 0.74
CA LEU A 33 1.66 -10.66 2.19
C LEU A 33 0.30 -11.01 2.81
N SER A 34 -0.80 -10.54 2.24
CA SER A 34 -2.16 -10.84 2.70
C SER A 34 -2.47 -12.35 2.70
N GLU A 35 -1.96 -13.12 1.73
CA GLU A 35 -2.20 -14.56 1.62
C GLU A 35 -1.28 -15.40 2.53
N ASN A 36 0.00 -15.03 2.66
CA ASN A 36 1.02 -15.85 3.33
C ASN A 36 1.37 -15.38 4.74
N TYR A 37 1.24 -14.08 5.00
CA TYR A 37 1.57 -13.41 6.27
C TYR A 37 0.44 -12.43 6.63
N PRO A 38 -0.75 -12.93 7.02
CA PRO A 38 -1.92 -12.10 7.29
C PRO A 38 -1.80 -11.29 8.61
N ASP A 39 -0.58 -10.98 9.05
CA ASP A 39 -0.29 -10.17 10.22
C ASP A 39 -1.01 -8.82 10.07
N GLY A 40 -1.84 -8.47 11.04
CA GLY A 40 -2.68 -7.26 10.97
C GLY A 40 -4.04 -7.41 10.27
N LYS A 41 -4.42 -8.60 9.76
CA LYS A 41 -5.83 -8.87 9.36
C LYS A 41 -6.77 -8.97 10.56
N VAL A 42 -6.24 -9.33 11.72
CA VAL A 42 -6.98 -9.42 12.98
C VAL A 42 -6.47 -8.32 13.89
N MET A 43 -7.40 -7.61 14.52
CA MET A 43 -7.07 -6.60 15.53
C MET A 43 -6.37 -7.29 16.70
N LEU A 44 -5.22 -6.77 17.13
CA LEU A 44 -4.49 -7.29 18.28
C LEU A 44 -5.38 -7.28 19.53
N GLY A 45 -5.26 -8.32 20.34
CA GLY A 45 -5.80 -8.32 21.69
C GLY A 45 -5.16 -7.23 22.56
N LYS A 46 -5.72 -7.00 23.75
CA LYS A 46 -5.17 -5.99 24.66
C LYS A 46 -3.71 -6.29 25.06
N GLU A 47 -3.42 -7.54 25.39
CA GLU A 47 -2.08 -8.01 25.79
C GLU A 47 -1.09 -7.93 24.63
N GLU A 48 -1.45 -8.47 23.46
CA GLU A 48 -0.60 -8.41 22.25
C GLU A 48 -0.32 -6.96 21.82
N ARG A 49 -1.28 -6.05 21.99
CA ARG A 49 -1.09 -4.62 21.71
C ARG A 49 -0.08 -4.00 22.69
N GLU A 50 -0.19 -4.30 23.98
CA GLU A 50 0.74 -3.81 25.00
C GLU A 50 2.17 -4.31 24.72
N GLU A 51 2.32 -5.60 24.40
CA GLU A 51 3.62 -6.20 24.01
C GLU A 51 4.19 -5.58 22.72
N PHE A 52 3.34 -5.32 21.73
CA PHE A 52 3.75 -4.69 20.48
C PHE A 52 4.22 -3.24 20.68
N ILE A 53 3.52 -2.48 21.52
CA ILE A 53 3.88 -1.10 21.88
C ILE A 53 5.21 -1.06 22.64
N ASP A 54 5.42 -2.00 23.58
CA ASP A 54 6.68 -2.16 24.31
C ASP A 54 7.83 -2.53 23.36
N TRP A 55 7.61 -3.48 22.44
CA TRP A 55 8.58 -3.85 21.41
C TRP A 55 8.97 -2.67 20.50
N LEU A 56 8.01 -1.84 20.13
CA LEU A 56 8.26 -0.61 19.35
C LEU A 56 8.98 0.48 20.16
N GLY A 57 9.02 0.37 21.50
CA GLY A 57 9.61 1.38 22.38
C GLY A 57 8.86 2.71 22.35
N VAL A 58 7.56 2.69 22.01
CA VAL A 58 6.72 3.89 21.94
C VAL A 58 5.76 3.94 23.13
N VAL A 59 5.29 5.13 23.47
CA VAL A 59 4.32 5.32 24.54
C VAL A 59 2.98 5.70 23.91
N GLU A 60 1.94 4.99 24.27
CA GLU A 60 0.58 5.30 23.83
C GLU A 60 0.15 6.67 24.40
N LYS A 61 -0.39 7.55 23.54
CA LYS A 61 -0.83 8.90 23.91
C LYS A 61 -2.29 8.92 24.36
#